data_AF-A0A158BMI8-F1
#
_entry.id   AF-A0A158BMI8-F1
#
_cell.length_a   1.000
_cell.length_b   1.000
_cell.length_c   1.000
_cell.angle_alpha   90.00
_cell.angle_beta   90.00
_cell.angle_gamma   90.00
#
_symmetry.space_group_name_H-M   'P 1'
#
loop_
_entity.id
_entity.type
_entity.pdbx_description
1 polymer ?
#
loop_
_entity_poly.entity_id
_entity_poly.type
_entity_poly.pdbx_seq_one_letter_code
_entity_poly.pdbx_strand_id
1 'polypeptide(L)' 'MNSHTLDALSALTETVAAIRHARGLKNPHDFPEGSPDRQRVADAFADDFLRALDAEPSIGAWWPI' A
#
# COMPACT_ATOMS: atom_id res chain seq x y z
N MET A 1 13.37 -16.68 0.24
CA MET A 1 11.98 -16.24 0.03
C MET A 1 11.42 -17.06 -1.12
N ASN A 2 10.28 -17.73 -0.96
CA ASN A 2 9.70 -18.56 -2.03
C ASN A 2 8.79 -17.72 -2.94
N SER A 3 8.39 -18.25 -4.10
CA SER A 3 7.52 -17.56 -5.07
C SER A 3 6.21 -17.10 -4.43
N HIS A 4 5.60 -17.94 -3.59
CA HIS A 4 4.37 -17.62 -2.89
C HIS A 4 4.48 -16.37 -1.99
N THR A 5 5.60 -16.20 -1.29
CA THR A 5 5.83 -14.98 -0.50
C THR A 5 5.94 -13.75 -1.39
N LEU A 6 6.61 -13.85 -2.54
CA LEU A 6 6.72 -12.74 -3.49
C LEU A 6 5.37 -12.36 -4.09
N ASP A 7 4.57 -13.35 -4.50
CA ASP A 7 3.23 -13.14 -5.05
C ASP A 7 2.31 -12.47 -4.02
N ALA A 8 2.39 -12.91 -2.75
CA ALA A 8 1.62 -12.32 -1.66
C ALA A 8 2.01 -10.85 -1.40
N LEU A 9 3.30 -10.51 -1.43
CA LEU A 9 3.77 -9.14 -1.28
C LEU A 9 3.36 -8.26 -2.45
N SER A 10 3.34 -8.80 -3.68
CA SER A 10 2.84 -8.08 -4.87
C SER A 10 1.34 -7.79 -4.73
N ALA A 11 0.56 -8.80 -4.37
CA ALA A 11 -0.88 -8.66 -4.18
C ALA A 11 -1.23 -7.64 -3.08
N LEU A 12 -0.47 -7.64 -1.98
CA LEU A 12 -0.61 -6.66 -0.91
C LEU A 12 -0.29 -5.24 -1.41
N THR A 13 0.78 -5.08 -2.18
CA THR A 13 1.18 -3.79 -2.76
C THR A 13 0.08 -3.23 -3.67
N GLU A 14 -0.48 -4.06 -4.55
CA GLU A 14 -1.59 -3.69 -5.44
C GLU A 14 -2.85 -3.32 -4.65
N THR A 15 -3.17 -4.08 -3.61
CA THR A 15 -4.34 -3.83 -2.75
C THR A 15 -4.22 -2.48 -2.04
N VAL A 16 -3.05 -2.17 -1.46
CA VAL A 16 -2.81 -0.88 -0.81
C VAL A 16 -2.94 0.26 -1.81
N ALA A 17 -2.39 0.11 -3.01
CA ALA A 17 -2.50 1.12 -4.06
C ALA A 17 -3.96 1.39 -4.48
N ALA A 18 -4.77 0.34 -4.60
CA ALA A 18 -6.18 0.43 -4.93
C ALA A 18 -7.00 1.12 -3.82
N ILE A 19 -6.75 0.77 -2.54
CA ILE A 19 -7.42 1.40 -1.40
C ILE A 19 -7.08 2.89 -1.30
N ARG A 20 -5.80 3.24 -1.47
CA ARG A 20 -5.36 4.64 -1.48
C ARG A 20 -6.04 5.43 -2.59
N HIS A 21 -6.09 4.87 -3.81
CA HIS A 21 -6.80 5.47 -4.93
C HIS A 21 -8.29 5.69 -4.62
N ALA A 22 -8.98 4.68 -4.06
CA ALA A 22 -10.39 4.79 -3.66
C ALA A 22 -10.64 5.86 -2.59
N ARG A 23 -9.64 6.15 -1.74
CA ARG A 23 -9.67 7.23 -0.74
C ARG A 23 -9.25 8.60 -1.29
N GLY A 24 -8.97 8.71 -2.60
CA GLY A 24 -8.48 9.93 -3.23
C GLY A 24 -7.02 10.27 -2.90
N LEU A 25 -6.29 9.34 -2.28
CA LEU A 25 -4.87 9.48 -1.99
C LEU A 25 -4.03 9.10 -3.22
N LYS A 26 -2.88 9.75 -3.37
CA LYS A 26 -1.94 9.44 -4.45
C LYS A 26 -1.02 8.28 -4.08
N ASN A 27 -0.55 7.59 -5.10
CA ASN A 27 0.45 6.55 -5.02
C ASN A 27 1.81 7.05 -5.55
N PRO A 28 2.94 6.44 -5.17
CA PRO A 28 4.26 6.92 -5.58
C PRO A 28 4.46 6.94 -7.10
N HIS A 29 3.81 6.03 -7.82
CA HIS A 29 3.87 5.95 -9.28
C HIS A 29 3.03 7.03 -10.00
N ASP A 30 2.20 7.78 -9.28
CA ASP A 30 1.48 8.93 -9.84
C ASP A 30 2.40 10.15 -10.06
N PHE A 31 3.63 10.10 -9.53
CA PHE A 31 4.60 11.19 -9.59
C PHE A 31 5.85 10.83 -10.39
N PRO A 32 6.43 11.81 -11.10
CA PRO A 32 7.70 11.60 -11.79
C PRO A 32 8.83 11.27 -10.80
N GLU A 33 9.79 10.49 -11.28
CA GLU A 33 10.99 10.12 -10.54
C GLU A 33 11.77 11.37 -10.10
N GLY A 34 12.30 11.34 -8.87
CA GLY A 34 13.07 12.46 -8.30
C GLY A 34 12.24 13.66 -7.85
N SER A 35 10.91 13.66 -8.01
CA SER A 35 10.09 14.73 -7.46
C SER A 35 10.06 14.68 -5.92
N PRO A 36 10.12 15.83 -5.23
CA PRO A 36 10.10 15.87 -3.77
C PRO A 36 8.78 15.34 -3.20
N ASP A 37 7.67 15.49 -3.94
CA ASP A 37 6.37 14.97 -3.53
C ASP A 37 6.29 13.44 -3.64
N ARG A 38 7.03 12.82 -4.56
CA ARG A 38 7.10 11.35 -4.65
C ARG A 38 7.66 10.73 -3.37
N GLN A 39 8.66 11.33 -2.74
CA GLN A 39 9.20 10.81 -1.48
C GLN A 39 8.16 10.83 -0.38
N ARG A 40 7.46 11.97 -0.19
CA ARG A 40 6.40 12.08 0.83
C ARG A 40 5.29 11.06 0.61
N VAL A 41 4.89 10.86 -0.64
CA VAL A 41 3.86 9.87 -0.99
C VAL A 41 4.37 8.44 -0.82
N ALA A 42 5.66 8.17 -1.08
CA ALA A 42 6.29 6.88 -0.83
C ALA A 42 6.34 6.54 0.65
N ASP A 43 6.69 7.49 1.51
CA ASP A 43 6.71 7.29 2.95
C ASP A 43 5.30 6.96 3.47
N ALA A 44 4.29 7.76 3.07
CA ALA A 44 2.90 7.49 3.45
C ALA A 44 2.35 6.17 2.89
N PHE A 45 2.81 5.75 1.71
CA PHE A 45 2.45 4.46 1.13
C PHE A 45 3.09 3.30 1.92
N ALA A 46 4.35 3.45 2.31
CA ALA A 46 5.07 2.45 3.10
C ALA A 46 4.41 2.24 4.46
N ASP A 47 3.96 3.32 5.11
CA ASP A 47 3.20 3.24 6.37
C ASP A 47 1.89 2.45 6.21
N ASP A 48 1.14 2.73 5.14
CA ASP A 48 -0.09 1.97 4.84
C ASP A 48 0.21 0.50 4.55
N PHE A 49 1.29 0.21 3.83
CA PHE A 49 1.73 -1.15 3.52
C PHE A 49 2.15 -1.92 4.78
N LEU A 50 2.95 -1.31 5.66
CA LEU A 50 3.38 -1.93 6.92
C LEU A 50 2.18 -2.17 7.84
N ARG A 51 1.25 -1.20 7.94
CA ARG A 51 0.00 -1.40 8.68
C ARG A 51 -0.83 -2.55 8.11
N ALA A 52 -0.87 -2.68 6.79
CA ALA A 52 -1.58 -3.76 6.11
C ALA A 52 -0.90 -5.12 6.32
N LEU A 53 0.43 -5.15 6.41
CA LEU A 53 1.22 -6.35 6.68
C LEU A 53 1.09 -6.82 8.14
N ASP A 54 1.01 -5.86 9.07
CA ASP A 54 0.86 -6.11 10.53
C ASP A 54 -0.59 -6.42 10.94
N ALA A 55 -1.56 -6.09 10.09
CA ALA A 55 -2.96 -6.36 10.38
C ALA A 55 -3.24 -7.87 10.41
N GLU A 56 -3.78 -8.37 11.52
CA GLU A 56 -4.27 -9.75 11.56
C GLU A 56 -5.38 -9.94 10.50
N PRO A 57 -5.38 -11.09 9.79
CA PRO A 57 -6.40 -11.40 8.80
C PRO A 57 -7.76 -11.56 9.50
N SER A 58 -8.49 -10.46 9.58
CA SER A 58 -9.83 -10.43 10.13
C SER A 58 -10.75 -9.69 9.17
N ILE A 59 -11.92 -10.28 8.94
CA ILE A 59 -13.02 -9.65 8.18
C ILE A 59 -13.54 -8.48 9.05
N GLY A 60 -12.89 -7.32 8.96
CA GLY A 60 -13.26 -6.12 9.71
C GLY A 60 -12.13 -5.15 10.04
N ALA A 61 -10.88 -5.60 10.17
CA ALA A 61 -9.78 -4.70 10.56
C ALA A 61 -9.49 -3.57 9.54
N TRP A 62 -9.93 -3.75 8.29
CA TRP A 62 -9.69 -2.82 7.20
C TRP A 62 -10.93 -1.98 6.87
N TRP A 63 -12.07 -2.28 7.51
CA TRP A 63 -13.36 -1.68 7.20
C TRP A 63 -14.18 -1.43 8.48
N PRO A 64 -14.16 -0.21 9.05
CA PRO A 64 -15.26 0.23 9.89
C PRO A 64 -16.43 0.54 8.94
N ILE A 65 -17.49 -0.27 8.97
CA ILE A 65 -18.79 0.15 8.43
C ILE A 65 -19.33 1.23 9.37
#